data_AF-A0AAP4A6Z4-F1
#
_entry.id   AF-A0AAP4A6Z4-F1
#
_cell.length_a   1.000
_cell.length_b   1.000
_cell.length_c   1.000
_cell.angle_alpha   90.00
_cell.angle_beta   90.00
_cell.angle_gamma   90.00
#
_symmetry.space_group_name_H-M   'P 1'
#
loop_
_entity.id
_entity.type
_entity.pdbx_description
1 polymer ?
#
loop_
_entity_poly.entity_id
_entity_poly.type
_entity_poly.pdbx_seq_one_letter_code
_entity_poly.pdbx_strand_id
1 'polypeptide(L)' 'MIQNRQVANEYMDKVSQDSEFTSLHKGFTKVPLKIHRCYGLSQYEKLILVDLIAYMSDKAQCYPTYEMIARNVGSS' A
#
# COMPACT_ATOMS: atom_id res chain seq x y z
N MET A 1 -21.02 12.68 11.08
CA MET A 1 -20.29 11.73 10.21
C MET A 1 -18.76 11.67 10.45
N ILE A 2 -18.16 12.53 11.29
CA ILE A 2 -16.70 12.55 11.51
C ILE A 2 -16.24 11.43 12.47
N GLN A 3 -17.02 11.13 13.52
CA GLN A 3 -16.70 10.11 14.53
C GLN A 3 -16.45 8.71 13.95
N ASN A 4 -17.27 8.25 13.00
CA ASN A 4 -17.10 6.90 12.42
C ASN A 4 -15.81 6.74 11.60
N ARG A 5 -15.28 7.83 11.03
CA ARG A 5 -14.03 7.78 10.24
C ARG A 5 -12.80 7.67 11.13
N GLN A 6 -12.80 8.37 12.27
CA GLN A 6 -11.70 8.28 13.23
C GLN A 6 -11.61 6.88 13.85
N VAL A 7 -12.76 6.33 14.27
CA VAL A 7 -12.83 4.98 14.84
C VAL A 7 -12.41 3.92 13.81
N ALA A 8 -12.83 4.05 12.55
CA ALA A 8 -12.41 3.14 11.49
C ALA A 8 -10.89 3.22 11.21
N ASN A 9 -10.32 4.42 11.18
CA ASN A 9 -8.88 4.60 10.98
C ASN A 9 -8.07 4.02 12.15
N GLU A 10 -8.49 4.27 13.39
CA GLU A 10 -7.82 3.73 14.59
C GLU A 10 -7.93 2.20 14.66
N TYR A 11 -9.08 1.64 14.27
CA TYR A 11 -9.26 0.20 14.18
C TYR A 11 -8.33 -0.42 13.13
N MET A 12 -8.28 0.14 11.92
CA MET A 12 -7.39 -0.35 10.86
C MET A 12 -5.92 -0.16 11.22
N ASP A 13 -5.57 0.90 11.96
CA ASP A 13 -4.23 1.11 12.49
C ASP A 13 -3.85 0.04 13.53
N LYS A 14 -4.77 -0.36 14.41
CA LYS A 14 -4.52 -1.45 15.36
C LYS A 14 -4.38 -2.80 14.68
N VAL A 15 -5.29 -3.13 13.76
CA VAL A 15 -5.24 -4.39 12.99
C VAL A 15 -3.95 -4.48 12.18
N SER A 16 -3.48 -3.35 11.62
CA SER A 16 -2.21 -3.31 10.88
C SER A 16 -0.95 -3.57 11.70
N GLN A 17 -1.02 -3.50 13.03
CA GLN A 17 0.08 -3.82 13.93
C GLN A 17 -0.07 -5.18 14.60
N ASP A 18 -1.19 -5.87 14.33
CA ASP A 18 -1.45 -7.15 14.94
C ASP A 18 -0.63 -8.25 14.26
N SER A 19 0.14 -8.97 15.07
CA SER A 19 1.06 -10.03 14.63
C SER A 19 0.32 -11.19 13.97
N GLU A 20 -0.95 -11.41 14.28
CA GLU A 20 -1.75 -12.50 13.70
C GLU A 20 -1.86 -12.35 12.17
N PHE A 21 -1.97 -11.11 11.68
CA PHE A 21 -2.11 -10.80 10.25
C PHE A 21 -0.80 -10.38 9.58
N THR A 22 0.21 -9.96 10.36
CA THR A 22 1.46 -9.35 9.85
C THR A 22 2.69 -10.25 10.00
N SER A 23 2.64 -11.28 10.85
CA SER A 23 3.78 -12.18 11.10
C SER A 23 4.18 -13.01 9.89
N LEU A 24 3.20 -13.43 9.08
CA LEU A 24 3.41 -14.18 7.83
C LEU A 24 3.35 -13.26 6.59
N HIS A 25 2.69 -12.11 6.71
CA HIS A 25 2.63 -11.09 5.67
C HIS A 25 3.42 -9.85 6.08
N LYS A 26 4.72 -9.84 5.75
CA LYS A 26 5.49 -8.58 5.66
C LYS A 26 4.94 -7.59 4.62
N GLY A 27 3.91 -7.99 3.86
CA GLY A 27 3.32 -7.25 2.74
C GLY A 27 2.19 -6.29 3.11
N PHE A 28 1.91 -6.04 4.39
CA PHE A 28 0.94 -5.00 4.74
C PHE A 28 1.59 -3.62 4.65
N THR A 29 1.28 -2.89 3.58
CA THR A 29 1.69 -1.49 3.42
C THR A 29 0.49 -0.58 3.61
N LYS A 30 0.62 0.37 4.54
CA LYS A 30 -0.34 1.48 4.64
C LYS A 30 -0.16 2.41 3.44
N VAL A 31 -1.08 2.34 2.49
CA VAL A 31 -1.08 3.24 1.34
C VAL A 31 -2.08 4.39 1.53
N PRO A 32 -1.69 5.63 1.20
CA PRO A 32 -2.60 6.76 1.29
C PRO A 32 -3.80 6.62 0.36
N LEU A 33 -5.01 6.65 0.92
CA LEU A 33 -6.29 6.58 0.19
C LEU A 33 -6.44 7.67 -0.90
N LYS A 34 -5.67 8.76 -0.76
CA LYS A 34 -5.57 9.84 -1.76
C LYS A 34 -5.07 9.36 -3.13
N ILE A 35 -4.31 8.26 -3.22
CA ILE A 35 -3.81 7.70 -4.48
C ILE A 35 -4.97 7.30 -5.42
N HIS A 36 -6.01 6.67 -4.87
CA HIS A 36 -7.19 6.30 -5.66
C HIS A 36 -7.90 7.53 -6.26
N ARG A 37 -7.78 8.69 -5.61
CA ARG A 37 -8.40 9.97 -6.00
C ARG A 37 -7.54 10.82 -6.93
N CYS A 38 -6.34 10.37 -7.32
CA CYS A 38 -5.50 11.10 -8.27
C CYS A 38 -6.16 11.09 -9.66
N TYR A 39 -6.69 12.23 -10.11
CA TYR A 39 -7.38 12.33 -11.41
C TYR A 39 -6.44 12.29 -12.62
N GLY A 40 -5.16 12.63 -12.44
CA GLY A 40 -4.16 12.64 -13.52
C GLY A 40 -3.45 11.31 -13.76
N LEU A 41 -3.85 10.24 -13.06
CA LEU A 41 -3.24 8.91 -13.19
C LEU A 41 -4.29 7.90 -13.63
N SER A 42 -3.91 7.08 -14.60
CA SER A 42 -4.61 5.85 -14.97
C SER A 42 -4.63 4.85 -13.81
N GLN A 43 -5.48 3.84 -13.93
CA GLN A 43 -5.56 2.79 -12.92
C GLN A 43 -4.23 2.03 -12.75
N TYR A 44 -3.50 1.79 -13.84
CA TYR A 44 -2.19 1.13 -13.81
C TYR A 44 -1.13 2.00 -13.12
N GLU A 45 -1.06 3.29 -13.45
CA GLU A 45 -0.11 4.20 -12.81
C GLU A 45 -0.37 4.33 -11.30
N LYS A 46 -1.63 4.26 -10.87
CA LYS A 46 -1.99 4.20 -9.44
C LYS A 46 -1.50 2.92 -8.77
N LEU A 47 -1.60 1.77 -9.44
CA LEU A 47 -1.09 0.51 -8.92
C LEU A 47 0.43 0.52 -8.79
N ILE A 48 1.14 1.05 -9.80
CA ILE A 48 2.59 1.25 -9.74
C ILE A 48 2.97 2.13 -8.54
N LEU A 49 2.22 3.22 -8.31
CA LEU A 49 2.47 4.12 -7.19
C LEU A 49 2.23 3.45 -5.81
N VAL A 50 1.20 2.61 -5.70
CA VAL A 50 0.94 1.78 -4.51
C VAL A 50 2.12 0.86 -4.22
N ASP A 51 2.64 0.20 -5.26
CA ASP A 51 3.77 -0.72 -5.18
C ASP A 51 5.06 -0.02 -4.75
N LEU A 52 5.37 1.12 -5.35
CA LEU A 52 6.54 1.92 -4.97
C LEU A 52 6.50 2.32 -3.49
N ILE A 53 5.32 2.69 -2.98
CA ILE A 53 5.15 3.05 -1.56
C ILE A 53 5.31 1.82 -0.66
N ALA A 54 4.88 0.65 -1.11
CA ALA A 54 5.10 -0.61 -0.41
C ALA A 54 6.59 -0.92 -0.27
N TYR A 55 7.34 -0.80 -1.36
CA TYR A 55 8.78 -0.99 -1.35
C TYR A 55 9.51 0.05 -0.49
N MET A 56 9.11 1.32 -0.52
CA MET A 56 9.69 2.37 0.33
C MET A 56 9.50 2.14 1.84
N SER A 57 8.51 1.34 2.21
CA SER A 57 8.24 1.00 3.61
C SER A 57 9.22 -0.06 4.15
N ASP A 58 9.91 -0.79 3.27
CA ASP A 58 10.94 -1.77 3.61
C ASP A 58 12.33 -1.30 3.14
N LYS A 59 13.19 -0.92 4.09
CA LYS A 59 14.56 -0.46 3.81
C LYS A 59 15.40 -1.48 3.03
N ALA A 60 15.10 -2.78 3.14
CA ALA A 60 15.81 -3.82 2.40
C ALA A 60 15.39 -3.90 0.93
N GLN A 61 14.21 -3.36 0.58
CA GLN A 61 13.63 -3.44 -0.77
C GLN A 61 13.22 -2.06 -1.34
N CYS A 62 13.71 -0.96 -0.78
CA CYS A 62 13.39 0.42 -1.17
C CYS A 62 13.58 0.76 -2.66
N TYR A 63 14.32 -0.06 -3.41
CA TYR A 63 14.65 0.17 -4.81
C TYR A 63 14.25 -1.05 -5.66
N PRO A 64 12.94 -1.21 -5.95
CA PRO A 64 12.47 -2.30 -6.79
C PRO A 64 12.95 -2.12 -8.24
N THR A 65 13.21 -3.23 -8.93
CA THR A 65 13.52 -3.19 -10.37
C THR A 65 12.23 -3.03 -11.19
N TYR A 66 12.38 -2.68 -12.47
CA TYR A 66 11.24 -2.57 -13.38
C TYR A 66 10.47 -3.90 -13.50
N GLU A 67 11.18 -5.02 -13.50
CA GLU A 67 10.60 -6.37 -13.60
C GLU A 67 9.81 -6.75 -12.35
N MET A 68 10.28 -6.33 -11.17
CA MET A 68 9.55 -6.54 -9.91
C MET A 68 8.21 -5.81 -9.92
N ILE A 69 8.22 -4.55 -10.34
CA ILE A 69 7.00 -3.74 -10.49
C ILE A 69 6.09 -4.39 -11.53
N ALA A 70 6.60 -4.70 -12.73
CA ALA A 70 5.82 -5.30 -13.81
C ALA A 70 5.13 -6.59 -13.36
N ARG A 71 5.84 -7.46 -12.63
CA ARG A 71 5.30 -8.69 -12.06
C ARG A 71 4.12 -8.44 -11.11
N ASN A 72 4.21 -7.44 -10.24
CA ASN A 72 3.17 -7.15 -9.26
C ASN A 72 1.93 -6.49 -9.89
N VAL A 73 2.13 -5.64 -10.91
CA VAL A 73 1.02 -4.99 -11.61
C VAL A 73 0.42 -5.88 -12.72
N GLY A 74 1.01 -7.05 -12.98
CA GLY A 74 0.55 -7.98 -14.02
C GLY A 74 0.78 -7.45 -15.44
N SER A 75 1.90 -6.76 -15.65
CA SER A 75 2.28 -6.16 -16.93
C SER A 75 3.62 -6.75 -17.43
N SER A 76 3.91 -6.54 -18.72
CA SER A 76 5.11 -7.04 -19.41
C SER A 76 6.02 -5.91 -19.83
#